data_AF-A0A378WZ18-F1
#
_entry.id   AF-A0A378WZ18-F1
#
_cell.length_a   1.000
_cell.length_b   1.000
_cell.length_c   1.000
_cell.angle_alpha   90.00
_cell.angle_beta   90.00
_cell.angle_gamma   90.00
#
_symmetry.space_group_name_H-M   'P 1'
#
loop_
_entity.id
_entity.type
_entity.pdbx_description
1 polymer ?
#
loop_
_entity_poly.entity_id
_entity_poly.type
_entity_poly.pdbx_seq_one_letter_code
_entity_poly.pdbx_strand_id
1 'polypeptide(L)'
;MTLARLTRNDGNYRMQLMLGDFESYDEATNDELMRQSTREWPHAFARLDARAEDFLSRFGANHIHAVPGDHRATVRAACDLLGVTVDEFTR
;
A
#
# COMPACT_ATOMS: atom_id res chain seq x y z
N MET A 1 -5.08 5.80 -6.01
CA MET A 1 -4.85 4.33 -6.07
C MET A 1 -5.43 3.69 -4.82
N THR A 2 -6.01 2.50 -4.93
CA THR A 2 -6.28 1.63 -3.78
C THR A 2 -5.08 0.72 -3.60
N LEU A 3 -4.46 0.76 -2.42
CA LEU A 3 -3.35 -0.12 -2.09
C LEU A 3 -3.78 -1.11 -1.00
N ALA A 4 -3.55 -2.39 -1.24
CA ALA A 4 -4.01 -3.43 -0.34
C ALA A 4 -3.08 -4.64 -0.28
N ARG A 5 -3.06 -5.28 0.89
CA ARG A 5 -2.38 -6.56 1.09
C ARG A 5 -3.12 -7.41 2.12
N LEU A 6 -3.45 -8.64 1.74
CA LEU A 6 -3.86 -9.66 2.70
C LEU A 6 -2.62 -10.12 3.47
N THR A 7 -2.66 -9.98 4.79
CA THR A 7 -1.59 -10.32 5.72
C THR A 7 -2.11 -11.24 6.82
N ARG A 8 -1.22 -11.76 7.66
CA ARG A 8 -1.59 -12.48 8.87
C ARG A 8 -1.10 -11.72 10.10
N ASN A 9 -1.92 -11.70 11.13
CA ASN A 9 -1.55 -11.22 12.46
C ASN A 9 -2.05 -12.22 13.50
N ASP A 10 -1.14 -12.73 14.34
CA ASP A 10 -1.47 -13.71 15.38
C ASP A 10 -2.32 -14.89 14.86
N GLY A 11 -1.93 -15.43 13.71
CA GLY A 11 -2.61 -16.57 13.06
C GLY A 11 -3.88 -16.21 12.27
N ASN A 12 -4.41 -15.00 12.40
CA ASN A 12 -5.64 -14.56 11.73
C ASN A 12 -5.35 -13.76 10.46
N TYR A 13 -6.17 -13.93 9.43
CA TYR A 13 -6.08 -13.10 8.23
C TYR A 13 -6.62 -11.69 8.50
N ARG A 14 -5.90 -10.68 8.01
CA ARG A 14 -6.37 -9.29 7.96
C ARG A 14 -6.04 -8.65 6.60
N MET A 15 -6.93 -7.83 6.09
CA MET A 15 -6.72 -7.02 4.90
C MET A 15 -6.19 -5.64 5.33
N GLN A 16 -4.91 -5.37 5.03
CA GLN A 16 -4.34 -4.05 5.20
C GLN A 16 -4.66 -3.20 3.98
N LEU A 17 -5.36 -2.09 4.19
CA LEU A 17 -5.99 -1.29 3.13
C LEU A 17 -5.69 0.19 3.33
N MET A 18 -5.38 0.89 2.24
CA MET A 18 -5.20 2.35 2.25
C MET A 18 -5.43 2.93 0.87
N LEU A 19 -5.63 4.25 0.81
CA LEU A 19 -5.44 4.99 -0.42
C LEU A 19 -4.00 5.46 -0.56
N GLY A 20 -3.65 5.90 -1.75
CA GLY A 20 -2.40 6.57 -2.04
C GLY A 20 -2.38 7.09 -3.46
N ASP A 21 -1.49 8.02 -3.73
CA ASP A 21 -1.31 8.61 -5.04
C ASP A 21 0.06 8.24 -5.57
N PHE A 22 0.14 7.97 -6.87
CA PHE A 22 1.43 7.86 -7.54
C PHE A 22 1.89 9.26 -7.92
N GLU A 23 3.12 9.56 -7.57
CA GLU A 23 3.76 10.84 -7.84
C GLU A 23 4.73 10.68 -9.01
N SER A 24 4.87 11.75 -9.78
CA SER A 24 5.84 11.84 -10.85
C SER A 24 6.67 13.10 -10.61
N TYR A 25 7.98 12.95 -10.62
CA TYR A 25 8.93 14.05 -10.55
C TYR A 25 9.64 14.24 -11.89
N ASP A 26 10.54 15.21 -11.95
CA ASP A 26 11.44 15.35 -13.10
C ASP A 26 12.41 14.15 -13.21
N GLU A 27 13.02 14.01 -14.40
CA GLU A 27 13.91 12.89 -14.71
C GLU A 27 15.13 12.82 -13.78
N ALA A 28 15.70 13.97 -13.43
CA ALA A 28 16.87 14.03 -12.55
C ALA A 28 16.55 13.56 -11.13
N THR A 29 15.44 14.02 -10.57
CA THR A 29 14.95 13.60 -9.25
C THR A 29 14.59 12.12 -9.24
N ASN A 30 13.93 11.63 -10.30
CA ASN A 30 13.63 10.21 -10.43
C ASN A 30 14.92 9.37 -10.48
N ASP A 31 15.93 9.72 -11.29
CA ASP A 31 17.19 8.95 -11.38
C ASP A 31 17.93 8.92 -10.04
N GLU A 32 17.98 10.05 -9.32
CA GLU A 32 18.58 10.13 -7.99
C GLU A 32 17.88 9.20 -6.99
N LEU A 33 16.54 9.25 -6.90
CA LEU A 33 15.78 8.38 -6.00
C LEU A 33 15.90 6.90 -6.39
N MET A 34 15.87 6.57 -7.68
CA MET A 34 16.01 5.19 -8.15
C MET A 34 17.37 4.60 -7.78
N ARG A 35 18.45 5.40 -7.80
CA ARG A 35 19.82 4.99 -7.40
C ARG A 35 19.97 4.68 -5.92
N GLN A 36 19.06 5.14 -5.06
CA GLN A 36 19.04 4.80 -3.63
C GLN A 36 18.54 3.36 -3.37
N SER A 37 18.09 2.67 -4.42
CA SER A 37 17.59 1.29 -4.36
C SER A 37 18.19 0.45 -5.51
N THR A 38 17.41 -0.40 -6.18
CA THR A 38 17.82 -1.17 -7.35
C THR A 38 17.32 -0.49 -8.61
N ARG A 39 18.16 0.34 -9.23
CA ARG A 39 17.82 1.18 -10.39
C ARG A 39 17.28 0.38 -11.59
N GLU A 40 17.69 -0.87 -11.74
CA GLU A 40 17.32 -1.73 -12.87
C GLU A 40 15.87 -2.26 -12.79
N TRP A 41 15.19 -2.09 -11.65
CA TRP A 41 13.81 -2.53 -11.48
C TRP A 41 12.82 -1.43 -11.88
N PRO A 42 11.54 -1.76 -12.14
CA PRO A 42 10.51 -0.74 -12.31
C PRO A 42 10.23 0.01 -11.00
N HIS A 43 10.13 1.33 -11.07
CA HIS A 43 9.80 2.18 -9.91
C HIS A 43 8.44 2.86 -10.06
N ALA A 44 7.76 3.01 -8.93
CA ALA A 44 6.65 3.93 -8.76
C ALA A 44 6.85 4.65 -7.42
N PHE A 45 6.81 5.98 -7.43
CA PHE A 45 6.82 6.77 -6.20
C PHE A 45 5.38 6.91 -5.71
N ALA A 46 5.12 6.54 -4.47
CA ALA A 46 3.78 6.55 -3.91
C ALA A 46 3.73 7.39 -2.63
N ARG A 47 2.81 8.35 -2.60
CA ARG A 47 2.40 9.01 -1.36
C ARG A 47 1.21 8.26 -0.77
N LEU A 48 1.46 7.51 0.29
CA LEU A 48 0.42 6.75 0.98
C LEU A 48 -0.46 7.67 1.84
N ASP A 49 -1.75 7.36 1.91
CA ASP A 49 -2.70 7.97 2.86
C ASP A 49 -2.53 7.33 4.25
N ALA A 50 -1.32 7.47 4.79
CA ALA A 50 -0.92 6.93 6.09
C ALA A 50 0.22 7.76 6.66
N ARG A 51 0.31 7.83 8.00
CA ARG A 51 1.53 8.31 8.65
C ARG A 51 2.66 7.29 8.44
N ALA A 52 3.87 7.78 8.16
CA ALA A 52 5.02 6.92 7.88
C ALA A 52 5.35 5.97 9.04
N GLU A 53 5.33 6.48 10.28
CA GLU A 53 5.61 5.69 11.50
C GLU A 53 4.60 4.54 11.67
N ASP A 54 3.32 4.81 11.45
CA ASP A 54 2.25 3.81 11.56
C ASP A 54 2.38 2.77 10.45
N PHE A 55 2.69 3.19 9.22
CA PHE A 55 2.90 2.26 8.11
C PHE A 55 4.09 1.34 8.38
N LEU A 56 5.25 1.89 8.74
CA LEU A 56 6.49 1.12 8.94
C LEU A 56 6.42 0.14 10.11
N SER A 57 5.65 0.46 11.16
CA SER A 57 5.51 -0.39 12.35
C SER A 57 4.40 -1.44 12.23
N ARG A 58 3.35 -1.16 11.45
CA ARG A 58 2.13 -1.99 11.40
C ARG A 58 1.97 -2.81 10.13
N PHE A 59 2.51 -2.35 8.99
CA PHE A 59 2.34 -3.04 7.72
C PHE A 59 3.08 -4.39 7.74
N GLY A 60 2.34 -5.48 7.55
CA GLY A 60 2.77 -6.84 7.88
C GLY A 60 3.40 -7.60 6.71
N ALA A 61 3.83 -6.91 5.65
CA ALA A 61 4.39 -7.54 4.47
C ALA A 61 5.40 -6.63 3.76
N ASN A 62 6.26 -7.21 2.94
CA ASN A 62 7.16 -6.47 2.04
C ASN A 62 6.55 -6.22 0.64
N HIS A 63 5.33 -6.69 0.40
CA HIS A 63 4.64 -6.55 -0.88
C HIS A 63 3.27 -5.89 -0.68
N ILE A 64 2.86 -5.07 -1.63
CA ILE A 64 1.56 -4.41 -1.68
C ILE A 64 1.02 -4.45 -3.12
N HIS A 65 -0.29 -4.59 -3.29
CA HIS A 65 -0.92 -4.48 -4.60
C HIS A 65 -1.53 -3.09 -4.74
N ALA A 66 -1.39 -2.48 -5.93
CA ALA A 66 -1.97 -1.19 -6.24
C ALA A 66 -2.97 -1.34 -7.41
N VAL A 67 -4.17 -0.81 -7.24
CA VAL A 67 -5.23 -0.79 -8.26
C VAL A 67 -5.68 0.66 -8.51
N PRO A 68 -5.79 1.13 -9.76
CA PRO A 68 -6.31 2.45 -10.06
C PRO A 68 -7.72 2.68 -9.51
N GLY A 69 -8.01 3.88 -8.97
CA GLY A 69 -9.32 4.22 -8.38
C GLY A 69 -9.44 3.95 -6.87
N ASP A 70 -10.56 4.40 -6.28
CA ASP A 70 -10.97 4.05 -4.91
C ASP A 70 -11.91 2.83 -4.95
N HIS A 71 -11.41 1.69 -4.52
CA HIS A 71 -12.11 0.41 -4.47
C HIS A 71 -12.29 -0.09 -3.03
N ARG A 72 -12.11 0.77 -2.03
CA ARG A 72 -12.19 0.36 -0.63
C ARG A 72 -13.54 -0.22 -0.29
N ALA A 73 -14.64 0.33 -0.83
CA ALA A 73 -15.98 -0.23 -0.63
C ALA A 73 -16.08 -1.69 -1.11
N THR A 74 -15.55 -1.99 -2.31
CA THR A 74 -15.52 -3.35 -2.87
C THR A 74 -14.65 -4.28 -2.02
N VAL A 75 -13.48 -3.82 -1.59
CA VAL A 75 -12.56 -4.62 -0.76
C VAL A 75 -13.17 -4.91 0.61
N ARG A 76 -13.81 -3.92 1.26
CA ARG A 76 -14.49 -4.10 2.54
C ARG A 76 -15.62 -5.12 2.41
N ALA A 77 -16.48 -4.98 1.39
CA ALA A 77 -17.55 -5.95 1.14
C ALA A 77 -17.04 -7.38 0.93
N ALA A 78 -15.93 -7.54 0.20
CA ALA A 78 -15.30 -8.86 0.03
C ALA A 78 -14.73 -9.42 1.34
N CYS A 79 -14.11 -8.58 2.16
CA CYS A 79 -13.59 -8.97 3.47
C CYS A 79 -14.71 -9.40 4.43
N ASP A 80 -15.83 -8.67 4.43
CA ASP A 80 -17.02 -9.00 5.23
C ASP A 80 -17.57 -10.38 4.86
N LEU A 81 -17.69 -10.68 3.55
CA LEU A 81 -18.14 -11.99 3.07
C LEU A 81 -17.20 -13.13 3.44
N LEU A 82 -15.91 -12.85 3.57
CA LEU A 82 -14.87 -13.84 3.86
C LEU A 82 -14.53 -13.96 5.36
N GLY A 83 -15.13 -13.12 6.22
CA GLY A 83 -14.77 -13.04 7.63
C GLY A 83 -13.33 -12.57 7.87
N VAL A 84 -12.82 -11.71 6.99
CA VAL A 84 -11.46 -11.14 7.09
C VAL A 84 -11.55 -9.75 7.72
N THR A 85 -10.78 -9.50 8.78
CA THR A 85 -10.73 -8.17 9.40
C THR A 85 -10.07 -7.16 8.46
N VAL A 86 -10.67 -5.99 8.29
CA VAL A 86 -10.06 -4.85 7.59
C VAL A 86 -9.24 -4.02 8.59
N ASP A 87 -7.95 -3.87 8.33
CA ASP A 87 -7.01 -2.99 9.04
C ASP A 87 -6.67 -1.81 8.13
N GLU A 88 -7.45 -0.73 8.25
CA GLU A 88 -7.34 0.42 7.37
C GLU A 88 -6.35 1.46 7.91
N PHE A 89 -5.55 2.03 7.01
CA PHE A 89 -4.70 3.18 7.29
C PHE A 89 -5.39 4.44 6.75
N THR A 90 -5.25 5.53 7.50
CA THR A 90 -5.70 6.87 7.13
C THR A 90 -4.68 7.89 7.64
N ARG A 91 -4.51 9.00 6.93
CA ARG A 91 -3.76 10.15 7.43
C ARG A 91 -4.64 11.11 8.22
#